data_AF-A0A8X6KF09-F1
#
_entry.id   AF-A0A8X6KF09-F1
#
_cell.length_a   1.000
_cell.length_b   1.000
_cell.length_c   1.000
_cell.angle_alpha   90.00
_cell.angle_beta   90.00
_cell.angle_gamma   90.00
#
_symmetry.space_group_name_H-M   'P 1'
#
loop_
_entity.id
_entity.type
_entity.pdbx_description
1 polymer ?
#
loop_
_entity_poly.entity_id
_entity_poly.type
_entity_poly.pdbx_seq_one_letter_code
_entity_poly.pdbx_strand_id
1 'polypeptide(L)'
;MMPGHKPMKDRLTLALCANASGDCKIKPLLVYHSENPRAFKSHKILKEKLQVMWRSNPKAWVTRKFFVEWVNLVFGPSVKKYLQEKNLPVQSPSHPRQCPCSSTKPRR
;
A
#
# COMPACT_ATOMS: atom_id res chain seq x y z
N MET A 1 2.41 11.89 -42.63
CA MET A 1 1.64 12.21 -41.40
C MET A 1 1.59 10.96 -40.53
N MET A 2 2.20 10.97 -39.34
CA MET A 2 2.07 9.83 -38.44
C MET A 2 0.67 9.81 -37.81
N PRO A 3 -0.02 8.66 -37.73
CA PRO A 3 -1.29 8.54 -37.05
C PRO A 3 -1.17 9.03 -35.61
N GLY A 4 -2.07 9.93 -35.21
CA GLY A 4 -2.05 10.55 -33.89
C GLY A 4 -2.00 9.51 -32.76
N HIS A 5 -0.92 9.54 -31.98
CA HIS A 5 -0.76 8.70 -30.80
C HIS A 5 -1.79 9.12 -29.73
N LYS A 6 -2.85 8.33 -29.56
CA LYS A 6 -3.79 8.48 -28.45
C LYS A 6 -3.11 8.00 -27.17
N PRO A 7 -2.90 8.86 -26.15
CA PRO A 7 -2.32 8.43 -24.90
C PRO A 7 -3.15 7.32 -24.28
N MET A 8 -2.49 6.26 -23.83
CA MET A 8 -3.14 5.16 -23.13
C MET A 8 -3.72 5.69 -21.82
N LYS A 9 -5.06 5.80 -21.74
CA LYS A 9 -5.79 6.20 -20.52
C LYS A 9 -5.88 5.05 -19.53
N ASP A 10 -4.83 4.25 -19.38
CA ASP A 10 -4.83 3.20 -18.38
C ASP A 10 -4.45 3.79 -17.03
N ARG A 11 -5.22 3.45 -15.99
CA ARG A 11 -5.06 4.00 -14.65
C ARG A 11 -5.01 2.84 -13.66
N LEU A 12 -4.01 2.91 -12.80
CA LEU A 12 -3.77 1.99 -11.70
C LEU A 12 -3.44 2.83 -10.48
N THR A 13 -4.08 2.54 -9.35
CA THR A 13 -3.72 3.15 -8.06
C THR A 13 -3.16 2.09 -7.14
N LEU A 14 -2.07 2.41 -6.46
CA LEU A 14 -1.43 1.56 -5.47
C LEU A 14 -1.37 2.31 -4.14
N ALA A 15 -1.95 1.75 -3.08
CA ALA A 15 -1.74 2.23 -1.73
C ALA A 15 -0.63 1.40 -1.07
N LEU A 16 0.49 2.06 -0.82
CA LEU A 16 1.67 1.49 -0.16
C LEU A 16 1.68 1.90 1.31
N CYS A 17 2.22 1.04 2.17
CA CYS A 17 2.47 1.39 3.55
C CYS A 17 3.71 0.64 4.06
N ALA A 18 4.62 1.38 4.68
CA ALA A 18 5.79 0.85 5.35
C ALA A 18 6.09 1.73 6.58
N ASN A 19 6.79 1.16 7.57
CA ASN A 19 7.31 1.96 8.68
C ASN A 19 8.55 2.77 8.24
N ALA A 20 8.99 3.71 9.09
CA ALA A 20 10.12 4.59 8.78
C ALA A 20 11.44 3.84 8.53
N SER A 21 11.65 2.71 9.21
CA SER A 21 12.84 1.87 8.99
C SER A 21 12.74 1.00 7.73
N GLY A 22 11.56 0.87 7.13
CA GLY A 22 11.31 0.04 5.95
C GLY A 22 11.36 -1.48 6.19
N ASP A 23 11.52 -1.95 7.42
CA ASP A 23 11.56 -3.38 7.77
C ASP A 23 10.15 -3.97 7.98
N CYS A 24 9.14 -3.13 8.17
CA CYS A 24 7.72 -3.51 8.10
C CYS A 24 7.13 -2.99 6.80
N LYS A 25 6.94 -3.88 5.81
CA LYS A 25 6.29 -3.55 4.53
C LYS A 25 4.92 -4.23 4.47
N ILE A 26 3.87 -3.45 4.30
CA ILE A 26 2.50 -3.96 4.25
C ILE A 26 2.16 -4.35 2.81
N LYS A 27 1.50 -5.51 2.64
CA LYS A 27 0.95 -5.94 1.36
C LYS A 27 0.04 -4.82 0.79
N PRO A 28 0.35 -4.26 -0.39
CA PRO A 28 -0.33 -3.06 -0.87
C PRO A 28 -1.74 -3.34 -1.41
N LEU A 29 -2.59 -2.32 -1.39
CA LEU A 29 -3.88 -2.32 -2.08
C LEU A 29 -3.68 -1.83 -3.50
N LEU A 30 -4.05 -2.65 -4.48
CA LEU A 30 -4.00 -2.32 -5.89
C LEU A 30 -5.43 -2.18 -6.42
N VAL A 31 -5.75 -1.01 -6.97
CA VAL A 31 -7.03 -0.73 -7.64
C VAL A 31 -6.79 -0.48 -9.11
N TYR A 32 -7.38 -1.33 -9.95
CA TYR A 32 -7.32 -1.19 -11.41
C TYR A 32 -8.70 -0.86 -11.99
N HIS A 33 -8.73 -0.41 -13.24
CA HIS A 33 -9.99 -0.05 -13.90
C HIS A 33 -10.89 -1.26 -14.20
N SER A 34 -10.29 -2.40 -14.53
CA SER A 34 -10.99 -3.63 -14.93
C SER A 34 -10.83 -4.74 -13.90
N GLU A 35 -11.89 -5.52 -13.67
CA GLU A 35 -11.80 -6.67 -12.77
C GLU A 35 -10.83 -7.72 -13.33
N ASN A 36 -10.90 -8.02 -14.63
CA ASN A 36 -10.05 -9.02 -15.28
C ASN A 36 -9.30 -8.39 -16.47
N PRO A 37 -8.12 -7.80 -16.25
CA PRO A 37 -7.31 -7.20 -17.31
C PRO A 37 -7.05 -8.21 -18.43
N ARG A 38 -7.12 -7.75 -19.68
CA ARG A 38 -6.82 -8.61 -20.84
C ARG A 38 -5.42 -9.20 -20.76
N ALA A 39 -4.44 -8.40 -20.33
CA ALA A 39 -3.07 -8.84 -20.11
C ALA A 39 -2.98 -10.02 -19.12
N PHE A 40 -3.81 -10.06 -18.07
CA PHE A 40 -3.77 -11.16 -17.10
C PHE A 40 -4.26 -12.45 -17.73
N LYS A 41 -5.31 -12.39 -18.57
CA LYS A 41 -5.80 -13.55 -19.31
C LYS A 41 -4.77 -14.06 -20.31
N SER A 42 -4.21 -13.17 -21.12
CA SER A 42 -3.21 -13.52 -22.15
C SER A 42 -1.96 -14.17 -21.56
N HIS A 43 -1.52 -13.75 -20.38
CA HIS A 43 -0.32 -14.27 -19.71
C HIS A 43 -0.65 -15.26 -18.58
N LYS A 44 -1.90 -15.72 -18.46
CA LYS A 44 -2.37 -16.64 -17.40
C LYS A 44 -1.96 -16.22 -15.98
N ILE A 45 -1.98 -14.91 -15.71
CA ILE A 45 -1.64 -14.35 -14.39
C ILE A 45 -2.80 -14.62 -13.43
N LEU A 46 -2.49 -15.31 -12.33
CA LEU A 46 -3.41 -15.52 -11.22
C LEU A 46 -3.28 -14.38 -10.22
N LYS A 47 -4.38 -13.65 -9.97
CA LYS A 47 -4.40 -12.51 -9.04
C LYS A 47 -4.00 -12.90 -7.62
N GLU A 48 -4.34 -14.12 -7.20
CA GLU A 48 -3.99 -14.65 -5.87
C GLU A 48 -2.48 -14.80 -5.69
N LYS A 49 -1.73 -15.04 -6.77
CA LYS A 49 -0.26 -15.12 -6.75
C LYS A 49 0.39 -13.75 -6.65
N LEU A 50 -0.37 -12.67 -6.91
CA LEU A 50 0.13 -11.32 -6.71
C LEU A 50 0.20 -11.01 -5.21
N GLN A 51 1.32 -10.44 -4.79
CA GLN A 51 1.51 -9.96 -3.43
C GLN A 51 0.79 -8.61 -3.21
N VAL A 52 -0.47 -8.49 -3.68
CA VAL A 52 -1.32 -7.30 -3.54
C VAL A 52 -2.75 -7.70 -3.15
N MET A 53 -3.49 -6.81 -2.51
CA MET A 53 -4.94 -6.93 -2.39
C MET A 53 -5.55 -6.30 -3.65
N TRP A 54 -6.12 -7.12 -4.53
CA TRP A 54 -6.68 -6.67 -5.81
C TRP A 54 -8.10 -6.14 -5.64
N ARG A 55 -8.40 -4.96 -6.17
CA ARG A 55 -9.76 -4.42 -6.31
C ARG A 55 -9.93 -3.77 -7.69
N SER A 56 -11.17 -3.68 -8.15
CA SER A 56 -11.52 -3.01 -9.41
C SER A 56 -12.47 -1.85 -9.18
N ASN A 57 -12.23 -0.75 -9.90
CA ASN A 57 -13.11 0.42 -9.95
C ASN A 57 -12.89 1.10 -11.30
N PRO A 58 -13.92 1.41 -12.10
CA PRO A 58 -13.76 2.08 -13.40
C PRO A 58 -12.93 3.37 -13.38
N LYS A 59 -12.92 4.10 -12.26
CA LYS A 59 -12.09 5.31 -12.08
C LYS A 59 -10.65 5.02 -11.63
N ALA A 60 -10.36 3.76 -11.31
CA ALA A 60 -9.14 3.26 -10.68
C ALA A 60 -8.79 3.97 -9.37
N TRP A 61 -9.78 4.48 -8.62
CA TRP A 61 -9.56 5.16 -7.35
C TRP A 61 -9.74 4.22 -6.15
N VAL A 62 -8.96 4.44 -5.10
CA VAL A 62 -9.21 3.84 -3.79
C VAL A 62 -10.45 4.48 -3.19
N THR A 63 -11.48 3.67 -2.94
CA THR A 63 -12.70 4.11 -2.26
C THR A 63 -12.55 3.93 -0.76
N ARG A 64 -13.37 4.63 0.04
CA ARG A 64 -13.45 4.41 1.50
C ARG A 64 -13.69 2.93 1.82
N LYS A 65 -14.56 2.26 1.06
CA LYS A 65 -14.85 0.83 1.22
C LYS A 65 -13.59 -0.02 1.06
N PHE A 66 -12.84 0.18 -0.03
CA PHE A 66 -11.60 -0.58 -0.28
C PHE A 66 -10.52 -0.28 0.75
N PHE A 67 -10.41 0.98 1.18
CA PHE A 67 -9.45 1.37 2.19
C PHE A 67 -9.75 0.71 3.54
N VAL A 68 -11.00 0.81 4.03
CA VAL A 68 -11.40 0.19 5.32
C VAL A 68 -11.23 -1.34 5.26
N GLU A 69 -11.60 -1.96 4.16
CA GLU A 69 -11.42 -3.39 3.95
C GLU A 69 -9.92 -3.79 3.99
N TRP A 70 -9.06 -3.03 3.32
CA TRP A 70 -7.61 -3.24 3.36
C TRP A 70 -7.03 -3.01 4.76
N VAL A 71 -7.53 -2.01 5.48
CA VAL A 71 -7.13 -1.75 6.87
C VAL A 71 -7.42 -2.96 7.76
N ASN A 72 -8.64 -3.51 7.65
CA ASN A 72 -9.09 -4.62 8.50
C ASN A 72 -8.49 -5.97 8.12
N LEU A 73 -8.36 -6.26 6.82
CA LEU A 73 -7.93 -7.59 6.35
C LEU A 73 -6.42 -7.71 6.18
N VAL A 74 -5.72 -6.60 5.92
CA VAL A 74 -4.29 -6.63 5.56
C VAL A 74 -3.47 -5.83 6.54
N PHE A 75 -3.69 -4.52 6.67
CA PHE A 75 -2.84 -3.64 7.47
C PHE A 75 -2.85 -4.02 8.96
N GLY A 76 -4.02 -4.06 9.60
CA GLY A 76 -4.14 -4.33 11.04
C GLY A 76 -3.50 -5.65 11.45
N PRO A 77 -3.85 -6.77 10.79
CA PRO A 77 -3.20 -8.06 11.05
C PRO A 77 -1.69 -8.04 10.80
N SER A 78 -1.22 -7.39 9.73
CA SER A 78 0.22 -7.32 9.40
C SER A 78 1.00 -6.53 10.44
N VAL A 79 0.47 -5.39 10.90
CA VAL A 79 1.09 -4.57 11.95
C VAL A 79 1.12 -5.34 13.27
N LYS A 80 0.00 -5.98 13.64
CA LYS A 80 -0.06 -6.80 14.86
C LYS A 80 0.99 -7.91 14.85
N LYS A 81 1.11 -8.64 13.74
CA LYS A 81 2.11 -9.70 13.55
C LYS A 81 3.54 -9.15 13.69
N TYR A 82 3.84 -8.05 13.02
CA TYR A 82 5.16 -7.41 13.12
C TYR A 82 5.51 -7.01 14.56
N LEU A 83 4.58 -6.40 15.30
CA LEU A 83 4.81 -6.01 16.69
C LEU A 83 5.06 -7.22 17.59
N GLN A 84 4.32 -8.31 17.40
CA GLN A 84 4.53 -9.57 18.11
C GLN A 84 5.92 -10.16 17.81
N GLU A 85 6.33 -10.22 16.55
CA GLU A 85 7.64 -10.74 16.14
C GLU A 85 8.81 -9.90 16.69
N LYS A 86 8.62 -8.58 16.82
CA LYS A 86 9.63 -7.67 17.39
C LYS A 86 9.57 -7.58 18.92
N ASN A 87 8.68 -8.33 19.58
CA ASN A 87 8.41 -8.24 21.01
C ASN A 87 8.10 -6.81 21.48
N LEU A 88 7.41 -6.04 20.62
CA LEU A 88 7.01 -4.67 20.90
C LEU A 88 5.59 -4.65 21.51
N PRO A 89 5.29 -3.69 22.39
CA PRO A 89 3.94 -3.53 22.89
C PRO A 89 2.98 -3.25 21.74
N VAL A 90 1.88 -4.02 21.69
CA VAL A 90 0.79 -3.85 20.71
C VAL A 90 0.01 -2.56 20.97
N GLN A 91 0.13 -2.00 22.18
CA GLN A 91 -0.46 -0.71 22.53
C GLN A 91 0.47 0.43 22.10
N SER A 92 -0.12 1.52 21.60
CA SER A 92 0.61 2.76 21.43
C SER A 92 1.19 3.16 22.78
N PRO A 93 2.50 3.46 22.87
CA PRO A 93 2.99 4.18 24.03
C PRO A 93 2.19 5.48 24.08
N SER A 94 1.48 5.71 25.19
CA SER A 94 0.72 6.94 25.48
C SER A 94 1.64 8.16 25.67
N HIS A 95 2.93 8.02 25.38
CA HIS A 95 3.92 9.08 25.41
C HIS A 95 4.72 9.06 24.11
N PRO A 96 4.87 10.21 23.43
CA PRO A 96 5.77 10.29 22.28
C PRO A 96 7.18 9.97 22.79
N ARG A 97 7.79 8.90 22.26
CA ARG A 97 9.24 8.74 22.39
C ARG A 97 9.84 9.96 21.72
N GLN A 98 10.46 10.84 22.48
CA GLN A 98 11.26 11.93 21.92
C GLN A 98 12.33 11.30 21.03
N CYS A 99 12.29 11.63 19.74
CA CYS A 99 13.36 11.26 18.82
C CYS A 99 14.64 11.98 19.29
N PRO A 100 15.78 11.29 19.48
CA PRO A 100 17.02 11.92 19.95
C PRO A 100 17.67 12.87 18.94
N CYS A 101 17.06 13.12 17.77
CA CYS A 101 17.67 13.82 16.64
C CYS A 101 17.78 15.35 16.82
N SER A 102 17.87 15.88 18.05
CA SER A 102 18.07 17.32 18.26
C SER A 102 19.09 17.65 19.35
N SER A 103 20.36 17.45 19.03
CA SER A 103 21.49 18.22 19.59
C SER A 103 22.57 18.22 18.50
N THR A 104 22.93 19.34 17.88
CA THR A 104 23.51 20.55 18.48
C THR A 104 23.34 21.80 17.58
N LYS A 105 23.09 22.98 18.18
CA LYS A 105 23.24 24.32 17.55
C LYS A 105 24.75 24.73 17.50
N PRO A 106 25.13 25.79 16.76
CA PRO A 106 25.16 27.10 17.41
C PRO A 106 24.57 28.24 16.56
N ARG A 107 24.07 29.22 17.32
CA ARG A 107 23.72 30.59 16.91
C ARG A 107 24.90 31.23 16.15
N ARG A 108 24.61 31.86 15.02
CA ARG A 108 25.25 33.11 14.58
C ARG A 108 24.13 34.07 14.22
#